data_AF-A0A4U0HK35-F1
#
_entry.id   AF-A0A4U0HK35-F1
#
_cell.length_a   1.000
_cell.length_b   1.000
_cell.length_c   1.000
_cell.angle_alpha   90.00
_cell.angle_beta   90.00
_cell.angle_gamma   90.00
#
_symmetry.space_group_name_H-M   'P 1'
#
loop_
_entity.id
_entity.type
_entity.pdbx_description
1 polymer ?
#
loop_
_entity_poly.entity_id
_entity_poly.type
_entity_poly.pdbx_seq_one_letter_code
_entity_poly.pdbx_strand_id
1 'polypeptide(L)'
;MRSLGPESSSVSSAARQMPLKAGNISLAVLVLVFLVAVVFAANENDVIGWIVVAVSLAWLILAAVVVFSVRGATRKAKEKLASVQADYAGRVNPAPGGGTAVIDEQVSRANAVRDEKLDHSFKIIQVQAKVIRDYRGKDEGMVDRALETVEITAHNGRGMIHKEEDGGTVTGTVVS
;
A
#
# COMPACT_ATOMS: atom_id res chain seq x y z
N MET A 1 31.27 41.11 -33.99
CA MET A 1 30.13 40.87 -34.89
C MET A 1 29.70 39.42 -34.70
N ARG A 2 28.49 39.22 -34.17
CA ARG A 2 27.94 37.91 -33.76
C ARG A 2 27.36 37.18 -34.97
N SER A 3 27.62 35.88 -35.06
CA SER A 3 27.18 34.95 -36.11
C SER A 3 25.70 34.57 -35.97
N LEU A 4 25.08 34.28 -37.11
CA LEU A 4 23.68 33.90 -37.33
C LEU A 4 23.47 32.36 -37.23
N GLY A 5 22.34 31.94 -36.64
CA GLY A 5 21.57 30.69 -36.89
C GLY A 5 22.21 29.33 -36.55
N PRO A 6 21.42 28.25 -36.33
CA PRO A 6 20.08 28.01 -36.87
C PRO A 6 18.99 27.70 -35.83
N GLU A 7 17.74 27.83 -36.29
CA GLU A 7 16.55 27.34 -35.61
C GLU A 7 16.56 25.81 -35.50
N SER A 8 16.13 25.30 -34.34
CA SER A 8 15.69 23.91 -34.21
C SER A 8 14.44 23.87 -33.34
N SER A 9 13.36 23.50 -34.02
CA SER A 9 12.04 23.24 -33.50
C SER A 9 12.01 21.97 -32.63
N SER A 10 11.02 21.97 -31.73
CA SER A 10 10.38 20.80 -31.09
C SER A 10 11.22 19.90 -30.18
N VAL A 11 11.06 20.11 -28.87
CA VAL A 11 10.70 18.99 -27.98
C VAL A 11 9.67 19.51 -26.97
N SER A 12 8.38 19.31 -27.27
CA SER A 12 7.35 19.43 -26.25
C SER A 12 7.51 18.26 -25.29
N SER A 13 8.00 18.53 -24.08
CA SER A 13 7.99 17.57 -22.98
C SER A 13 6.57 17.41 -22.46
N ALA A 14 5.77 16.64 -23.20
CA ALA A 14 4.48 16.14 -22.73
C ALA A 14 4.71 15.02 -21.69
N ALA A 15 5.17 15.41 -20.51
CA ALA A 15 5.27 14.54 -19.35
C ALA A 15 4.41 15.12 -18.22
N ARG A 16 3.08 15.15 -18.42
CA ARG A 16 2.16 15.16 -17.29
C ARG A 16 0.75 14.76 -17.67
N GLN A 17 0.21 13.92 -16.79
CA GLN A 17 -1.21 13.64 -16.54
C GLN A 17 -1.84 12.60 -17.48
N MET A 18 -1.70 11.34 -17.03
CA MET A 18 -2.70 10.31 -17.20
C MET A 18 -4.07 10.81 -16.70
N PRO A 19 -5.14 10.83 -17.53
CA PRO A 19 -6.49 10.69 -17.03
C PRO A 19 -6.85 9.20 -17.08
N LEU A 20 -7.02 8.63 -15.89
CA LEU A 20 -7.61 7.31 -15.64
C LEU A 20 -9.03 7.24 -16.23
N LYS A 21 -9.14 7.02 -17.54
CA LYS A 21 -10.39 6.70 -18.25
C LYS A 21 -10.23 5.61 -19.32
N ALA A 22 -9.01 5.13 -19.57
CA ALA A 22 -8.73 4.07 -20.55
C ALA A 22 -8.90 2.63 -20.00
N GLY A 23 -9.09 2.47 -18.68
CA GLY A 23 -9.17 1.13 -18.06
C GLY A 23 -10.43 0.32 -18.38
N ASN A 24 -11.51 0.95 -18.85
CA ASN A 24 -12.77 0.25 -19.11
C ASN A 24 -12.85 -0.36 -20.51
N ILE A 25 -12.16 0.23 -21.50
CA ILE A 25 -12.25 -0.21 -22.90
C ILE A 25 -11.45 -1.49 -23.12
N SER A 26 -10.23 -1.57 -22.59
CA SER A 26 -9.42 -2.80 -22.66
C SER A 26 -10.10 -3.97 -21.95
N LEU A 27 -10.73 -3.71 -20.80
CA LEU A 27 -11.50 -4.71 -20.07
C LEU A 27 -12.73 -5.18 -20.87
N ALA A 28 -13.48 -4.26 -21.48
CA ALA A 28 -14.63 -4.61 -22.30
C ALA A 28 -14.24 -5.45 -23.54
N VAL A 29 -13.11 -5.12 -24.18
CA VAL A 29 -12.58 -5.88 -25.32
C VAL A 29 -12.14 -7.28 -24.89
N LEU A 30 -11.48 -7.43 -23.74
CA LEU A 30 -11.10 -8.75 -23.22
C LEU A 30 -12.31 -9.62 -22.88
N VAL A 31 -13.35 -9.03 -22.27
CA VAL A 31 -14.61 -9.74 -21.98
C VAL A 31 -15.31 -10.17 -23.26
N LEU A 32 -15.32 -9.31 -24.30
CA LEU A 32 -15.91 -9.65 -25.59
C LEU A 32 -15.19 -10.82 -26.26
N VAL A 33 -13.86 -10.79 -26.33
CA VAL A 33 -13.04 -11.88 -26.91
C VAL A 33 -13.26 -13.19 -26.16
N PHE A 34 -13.37 -13.14 -24.83
CA PHE A 34 -13.65 -14.29 -23.98
C PHE A 34 -15.04 -14.89 -24.21
N LEU A 35 -16.08 -14.06 -24.33
CA LEU A 35 -17.43 -14.52 -24.66
C LEU A 35 -17.47 -15.17 -26.06
N VAL A 36 -16.75 -14.61 -27.03
CA VAL A 36 -16.62 -15.21 -28.37
C VAL A 36 -15.96 -16.59 -28.27
N ALA A 37 -14.83 -16.71 -27.55
CA ALA A 37 -14.16 -17.99 -27.36
C ALA A 37 -15.05 -19.05 -26.69
N VAL A 38 -15.84 -18.65 -25.69
CA VAL A 38 -16.82 -19.50 -25.00
C VAL A 38 -17.90 -20.02 -25.94
N VAL A 39 -18.44 -19.16 -26.82
CA VAL A 39 -19.48 -19.55 -27.80
C VAL A 39 -18.91 -20.50 -28.85
N PHE A 40 -17.69 -20.26 -29.34
CA PHE A 40 -17.03 -21.19 -30.26
C PHE A 40 -16.71 -22.53 -29.61
N ALA A 41 -16.27 -22.53 -28.35
CA ALA A 41 -15.98 -23.76 -27.61
C ALA A 41 -17.25 -24.55 -27.27
N ALA A 42 -18.39 -23.89 -27.02
CA ALA A 42 -19.66 -24.55 -26.73
C ALA A 42 -20.37 -25.13 -27.96
N ASN A 43 -20.00 -24.70 -29.18
CA ASN A 43 -20.65 -25.12 -30.42
C ASN A 43 -20.06 -26.40 -31.02
N GLU A 44 -18.85 -26.79 -30.63
CA GLU A 44 -18.41 -28.18 -30.77
C GLU A 44 -18.86 -28.94 -29.52
N ASN A 45 -19.54 -30.06 -29.68
CA ASN A 45 -20.07 -30.90 -28.59
C ASN A 45 -18.94 -31.63 -27.81
N ASP A 46 -17.89 -30.89 -27.43
CA ASP A 46 -16.69 -31.35 -26.77
C ASP A 46 -16.71 -30.91 -25.30
N VAL A 47 -16.42 -31.85 -24.41
CA VAL A 47 -16.42 -31.69 -22.95
C VAL A 47 -15.48 -30.55 -22.53
N ILE A 48 -14.41 -30.34 -23.30
CA ILE A 48 -13.43 -29.29 -23.09
C ILE A 48 -14.08 -27.90 -23.20
N GLY A 49 -15.01 -27.71 -24.14
CA GLY A 49 -15.69 -26.43 -24.33
C GLY A 49 -16.56 -26.04 -23.14
N TRP A 50 -17.32 -27.00 -22.61
CA TRP A 50 -18.15 -26.80 -21.41
C TRP A 50 -17.32 -26.50 -20.15
N ILE A 51 -16.13 -27.08 -20.01
CA ILE A 51 -15.21 -26.76 -18.92
C ILE A 51 -14.72 -25.31 -19.04
N VAL A 52 -14.34 -24.89 -20.25
CA VAL A 52 -13.91 -23.51 -20.50
C VAL A 52 -15.06 -22.54 -20.20
N VAL A 53 -16.30 -22.84 -20.60
CA VAL A 53 -17.49 -22.04 -20.27
C VAL A 53 -17.69 -21.95 -18.74
N ALA A 54 -17.60 -23.05 -18.01
CA ALA A 54 -17.80 -23.04 -16.56
C ALA A 54 -16.73 -22.23 -15.81
N VAL A 55 -15.46 -22.46 -16.15
CA VAL A 55 -14.33 -21.72 -15.58
C VAL A 55 -14.42 -20.24 -15.93
N SER A 56 -14.82 -19.93 -17.17
CA SER A 56 -14.97 -18.56 -17.64
C SER A 56 -16.03 -17.79 -16.85
N LEU A 57 -17.18 -18.43 -16.59
CA LEU A 57 -18.29 -17.87 -15.84
C LEU A 57 -17.89 -17.61 -14.39
N ALA A 58 -17.17 -18.55 -13.77
CA ALA A 58 -16.68 -18.41 -12.40
C ALA A 58 -15.77 -17.19 -12.24
N TRP A 59 -14.83 -16.98 -13.17
CA TRP A 59 -13.96 -15.80 -13.17
C TRP A 59 -14.71 -14.49 -13.37
N LEU A 60 -15.72 -14.49 -14.25
CA LEU A 60 -16.53 -13.30 -14.51
C LEU A 60 -17.37 -12.90 -13.28
N ILE A 61 -17.94 -13.87 -12.57
CA ILE A 61 -18.65 -13.64 -11.30
C ILE A 61 -17.68 -13.07 -10.25
N LEU A 62 -16.50 -13.66 -10.10
CA LEU A 62 -15.49 -13.19 -9.15
C LEU A 62 -15.09 -11.73 -9.46
N ALA A 63 -14.80 -11.42 -10.73
CA ALA A 63 -14.48 -10.07 -11.17
C ALA A 63 -15.63 -9.08 -10.88
N ALA A 64 -16.87 -9.48 -11.13
CA ALA A 64 -18.05 -8.67 -10.82
C ALA A 64 -18.14 -8.38 -9.32
N VAL A 65 -17.99 -9.40 -8.47
CA VAL A 65 -17.99 -9.25 -7.00
C VAL A 65 -16.92 -8.26 -6.54
N VAL A 66 -15.70 -8.34 -7.07
CA VAL A 66 -14.61 -7.41 -6.75
C VAL A 66 -14.96 -5.97 -7.14
N VAL A 67 -15.44 -5.77 -8.37
CA VAL A 67 -15.81 -4.44 -8.88
C VAL A 67 -16.96 -3.83 -8.08
N PHE A 68 -17.99 -4.61 -7.76
CA PHE A 68 -19.11 -4.15 -6.94
C PHE A 68 -18.69 -3.85 -5.51
N SER A 69 -17.78 -4.65 -4.92
CA SER A 69 -17.24 -4.41 -3.57
C SER A 69 -16.44 -3.10 -3.49
N VAL A 70 -15.59 -2.82 -4.48
CA VAL A 70 -14.80 -1.58 -4.55
C VAL A 70 -15.72 -0.36 -4.79
N ARG A 71 -16.71 -0.49 -5.67
CA ARG A 71 -17.73 0.56 -5.89
C ARG A 71 -18.56 0.85 -4.64
N GLY A 72 -18.86 -0.17 -3.83
CA GLY A 72 -19.53 -0.01 -2.55
C GLY A 72 -18.66 0.69 -1.49
N ALA A 73 -17.39 0.28 -1.39
CA ALA A 73 -16.45 0.84 -0.41
C ALA A 73 -16.13 2.32 -0.68
N THR A 74 -15.98 2.71 -1.94
CA THR A 74 -15.70 4.11 -2.33
C THR A 74 -16.84 5.07 -2.01
N ARG A 75 -18.10 4.61 -2.03
CA ARG A 75 -19.26 5.43 -1.61
C ARG A 75 -19.25 5.70 -0.11
N LYS A 76 -19.02 4.68 0.71
CA LYS A 76 -18.95 4.80 2.18
C LYS A 76 -17.74 5.62 2.65
N ALA A 77 -16.62 5.54 1.93
CA ALA A 77 -15.43 6.34 2.21
C ALA A 77 -15.67 7.83 1.96
N LYS A 78 -16.39 8.19 0.88
CA LYS A 78 -16.76 9.59 0.60
C LYS A 78 -17.69 10.18 1.66
N GLU A 79 -18.65 9.39 2.15
CA GLU A 79 -19.54 9.81 3.24
C GLU A 79 -18.77 10.07 4.55
N LYS A 80 -17.83 9.18 4.90
CA LYS A 80 -16.96 9.37 6.08
C LYS A 80 -15.99 10.55 5.92
N LEU A 81 -15.48 10.78 4.72
CA LEU A 81 -14.59 11.91 4.45
C LEU A 81 -15.37 13.24 4.50
N ALA A 82 -16.61 13.26 4.02
CA ALA A 82 -17.48 14.43 4.10
C ALA A 82 -17.86 14.76 5.55
N SER A 83 -18.13 13.75 6.40
CA SER A 83 -18.39 13.99 7.83
C SER A 83 -17.16 14.49 8.57
N VAL A 84 -15.98 13.91 8.30
CA VAL A 84 -14.72 14.38 8.90
C VAL A 84 -14.39 15.79 8.42
N GLN A 85 -14.57 16.11 7.14
CA GLN A 85 -14.33 17.45 6.62
C GLN A 85 -15.29 18.49 7.24
N ALA A 86 -16.54 18.11 7.52
CA ALA A 86 -17.49 18.95 8.25
C ALA A 86 -17.07 19.16 9.72
N ASP A 87 -16.57 18.12 10.40
CA ASP A 87 -16.04 18.21 11.77
C ASP A 87 -14.77 19.09 11.84
N TYR A 88 -13.91 19.01 10.82
CA TYR A 88 -12.74 19.88 10.69
C TYR A 88 -13.14 21.33 10.40
N ALA A 89 -14.13 21.57 9.52
CA ALA A 89 -14.66 22.91 9.27
C ALA A 89 -15.26 23.54 10.54
N GLY A 90 -15.88 22.74 11.42
CA GLY A 90 -16.34 23.17 12.75
C GLY A 90 -15.21 23.51 13.73
N ARG A 91 -14.01 22.95 13.56
CA ARG A 91 -12.80 23.28 14.34
C ARG A 91 -12.01 24.49 13.81
N VAL A 92 -12.35 25.04 12.64
CA VAL A 92 -11.76 26.30 12.12
C VAL A 92 -12.42 27.54 12.74
N ASN A 93 -13.21 27.39 13.82
CA ASN A 93 -13.43 28.45 14.79
C ASN A 93 -12.42 28.28 15.93
N PRO A 94 -11.26 28.97 15.90
CA PRO A 94 -10.25 28.82 16.94
C PRO A 94 -10.73 29.53 18.21
N ALA A 95 -11.22 28.76 19.17
CA ALA A 95 -11.04 29.12 20.57
C ALA A 95 -9.54 28.90 20.91
N PRO A 96 -8.87 29.83 21.63
CA PRO A 96 -7.43 29.77 21.82
C PRO A 96 -7.07 28.64 22.80
N GLY A 97 -6.60 27.52 22.24
CA GLY A 97 -6.10 26.35 22.98
C GLY A 97 -5.00 25.66 22.19
N GLY A 98 -3.88 26.36 21.96
CA GLY A 98 -2.79 25.98 21.05
C GLY A 98 -1.88 24.81 21.48
N GLY A 99 -2.32 23.92 22.37
CA GLY A 99 -1.50 22.81 22.86
C GLY A 99 -1.69 21.50 22.10
N THR A 100 -2.92 21.18 21.67
CA THR A 100 -3.29 19.80 21.29
C THR A 100 -2.95 19.43 19.84
N ALA A 101 -3.00 20.38 18.90
CA ALA A 101 -2.73 20.09 17.48
C ALA A 101 -1.24 19.83 17.18
N VAL A 102 -0.33 20.49 17.92
CA VAL A 102 1.12 20.29 17.75
C VAL A 102 1.57 18.95 18.34
N ILE A 103 0.93 18.51 19.44
CA ILE A 103 1.19 17.22 20.07
C ILE A 103 0.76 16.07 19.15
N ASP A 104 -0.40 16.17 18.51
CA ASP A 104 -0.91 15.12 17.61
C ASP A 104 0.00 14.90 16.38
N GLU A 105 0.47 15.98 15.75
CA GLU A 105 1.41 15.91 14.63
C GLU A 105 2.79 15.36 15.06
N GLN A 106 3.27 15.72 16.26
CA GLN A 106 4.54 15.19 16.78
C GLN A 106 4.46 13.71 17.15
N VAL A 107 3.37 13.27 17.78
CA VAL A 107 3.12 11.87 18.12
C VAL A 107 2.95 11.04 16.85
N SER A 108 2.19 11.53 15.87
CA SER A 108 2.01 10.89 14.57
C SER A 108 3.35 10.66 13.85
N ARG A 109 4.23 11.67 13.80
CA ARG A 109 5.57 11.53 13.22
C ARG A 109 6.47 10.58 14.01
N ALA A 110 6.41 10.59 15.35
CA ALA A 110 7.17 9.65 16.19
C ALA A 110 6.73 8.20 15.95
N ASN A 111 5.42 7.98 15.80
CA ASN A 111 4.85 6.67 15.51
C ASN A 111 5.23 6.18 14.11
N ALA A 112 5.17 7.05 13.10
CA ALA A 112 5.59 6.69 11.73
C ALA A 112 7.07 6.25 11.67
N VAL A 113 7.97 6.98 12.36
CA VAL A 113 9.40 6.63 12.43
C VAL A 113 9.61 5.32 13.21
N ARG A 114 8.82 5.08 14.26
CA ARG A 114 8.87 3.81 14.99
C ARG A 114 8.44 2.65 14.10
N ASP A 115 7.33 2.81 13.39
CA ASP A 115 6.76 1.77 12.54
C ASP A 115 7.71 1.41 11.39
N GLU A 116 8.38 2.41 10.80
CA GLU A 116 9.45 2.19 9.79
C GLU A 116 10.62 1.37 10.36
N LYS A 117 11.07 1.67 11.58
CA LYS A 117 12.16 0.92 12.25
C LYS A 117 11.74 -0.50 12.62
N LEU A 118 10.48 -0.69 13.02
CA LEU A 118 9.92 -2.01 13.30
C LEU A 118 9.84 -2.85 12.03
N ASP A 119 9.34 -2.28 10.92
CA ASP A 119 9.31 -2.95 9.63
C ASP A 119 10.70 -3.42 9.19
N HIS A 120 11.70 -2.53 9.30
CA HIS A 120 13.09 -2.88 9.00
C HIS A 120 13.61 -4.03 9.88
N SER A 121 13.31 -3.98 11.18
CA SER A 121 13.70 -5.03 12.14
C SER A 121 13.08 -6.38 11.76
N PHE A 122 11.80 -6.41 11.37
CA PHE A 122 11.15 -7.64 10.91
C PHE A 122 11.73 -8.17 9.61
N LYS A 123 12.12 -7.30 8.67
CA LYS A 123 12.80 -7.70 7.44
C LYS A 123 14.14 -8.39 7.72
N ILE A 124 14.93 -7.90 8.68
CA ILE A 124 16.17 -8.55 9.10
C ILE A 124 15.88 -9.95 9.63
N ILE A 125 14.88 -10.11 10.51
CA ILE A 125 14.49 -11.42 11.04
C ILE A 125 14.08 -12.38 9.91
N GLN A 126 13.36 -11.91 8.88
CA GLN A 126 12.99 -12.73 7.73
C GLN A 126 14.20 -13.23 6.93
N VAL A 127 15.18 -12.34 6.70
CA VAL A 127 16.43 -12.71 6.02
C VAL A 127 17.18 -13.75 6.84
N GLN A 128 17.30 -13.56 8.16
CA GLN A 128 18.01 -14.52 9.02
C GLN A 128 17.27 -15.84 9.18
N ALA A 129 15.93 -15.83 9.24
CA ALA A 129 15.12 -17.04 9.22
C ALA A 129 15.34 -17.86 7.92
N LYS A 130 15.57 -17.19 6.80
CA LYS A 130 15.97 -17.85 5.56
C LYS A 130 17.38 -18.44 5.66
N VAL A 131 18.35 -17.69 6.16
CA VAL A 131 19.72 -18.20 6.38
C VAL A 131 19.71 -19.44 7.27
N ILE A 132 18.99 -19.41 8.40
CA ILE A 132 18.85 -20.57 9.29
C ILE A 132 18.35 -21.79 8.52
N ARG A 133 17.27 -21.65 7.75
CA ARG A 133 16.72 -22.76 6.96
C ARG A 133 17.68 -23.28 5.89
N ASP A 134 18.44 -22.39 5.26
CA ASP A 134 19.33 -22.75 4.15
C ASP A 134 20.60 -23.46 4.65
N TYR A 135 21.06 -23.15 5.86
CA TYR A 135 22.31 -23.65 6.46
C TYR A 135 22.13 -24.68 7.59
N ARG A 136 20.91 -24.91 8.08
CA ARG A 136 20.62 -25.95 9.08
C ARG A 136 21.08 -27.32 8.61
N GLY A 137 21.87 -28.01 9.44
CA GLY A 137 22.45 -29.32 9.12
C GLY A 137 23.59 -29.27 8.08
N LYS A 138 24.02 -28.07 7.66
CA LYS A 138 25.16 -27.87 6.75
C LYS A 138 26.29 -27.10 7.43
N ASP A 139 25.96 -26.00 8.10
CA ASP A 139 26.89 -25.14 8.82
C ASP A 139 26.19 -24.55 10.05
N GLU A 140 26.41 -25.20 11.19
CA GLU A 140 25.83 -24.77 12.47
C GLU A 140 26.39 -23.40 12.91
N GLY A 141 27.61 -23.02 12.54
CA GLY A 141 28.19 -21.71 12.87
C GLY A 141 27.56 -20.55 12.10
N MET A 142 26.98 -20.80 10.93
CA MET A 142 26.13 -19.83 10.22
C MET A 142 24.74 -19.73 10.86
N VAL A 143 24.19 -20.86 11.33
CA VAL A 143 22.90 -20.89 12.03
C VAL A 143 22.98 -20.14 13.35
N ASP A 144 24.02 -20.36 14.16
CA ASP A 144 24.20 -19.72 15.46
C ASP A 144 24.31 -18.19 15.33
N ARG A 145 25.09 -17.69 14.36
CA ARG A 145 25.20 -16.24 14.09
C ARG A 145 23.89 -15.62 13.60
N ALA A 146 23.14 -16.36 12.79
CA ALA A 146 21.83 -15.91 12.33
C ALA A 146 20.83 -15.85 13.49
N LEU A 147 20.84 -16.83 14.39
CA LEU A 147 20.03 -16.84 15.61
C LEU A 147 20.39 -15.70 16.56
N GLU A 148 21.68 -15.43 16.78
CA GLU A 148 22.16 -14.29 17.57
C GLU A 148 21.64 -12.95 16.99
N THR A 149 21.69 -12.80 15.67
CA THR A 149 21.16 -11.60 15.01
C THR A 149 19.66 -11.47 15.19
N VAL A 150 18.90 -12.57 15.13
CA VAL A 150 17.45 -12.58 15.39
C VAL A 150 17.17 -12.16 16.83
N GLU A 151 17.92 -12.66 17.80
CA GLU A 151 17.74 -12.33 19.22
C GLU A 151 18.00 -10.83 19.49
N ILE A 152 19.13 -10.30 19.02
CA ILE A 152 19.47 -8.87 19.16
C ILE A 152 18.39 -8.00 18.51
N THR A 153 17.97 -8.36 17.29
CA THR A 153 16.96 -7.60 16.55
C THR A 153 15.59 -7.66 17.23
N ALA A 154 15.19 -8.81 17.75
CA ALA A 154 13.94 -8.98 18.48
C ALA A 154 13.93 -8.19 19.79
N HIS A 155 15.06 -8.16 20.52
CA HIS A 155 15.19 -7.36 21.75
C HIS A 155 15.05 -5.86 21.45
N ASN A 156 15.74 -5.38 20.42
CA ASN A 156 15.67 -3.97 20.00
C ASN A 156 14.26 -3.59 19.52
N GLY A 157 13.62 -4.43 18.70
CA GLY A 157 12.26 -4.22 18.21
C GLY A 157 11.23 -4.21 19.35
N ARG A 158 11.33 -5.15 20.29
CA ARG A 158 10.46 -5.21 21.47
C ARG A 158 10.57 -3.96 22.33
N GLY A 159 11.77 -3.43 22.53
CA GLY A 159 11.99 -2.17 23.26
C GLY A 159 11.31 -0.95 22.63
N MET A 160 11.11 -0.95 21.30
CA MET A 160 10.40 0.13 20.60
C MET A 160 8.89 0.09 20.81
N ILE A 161 8.31 -1.10 21.03
CA ILE A 161 6.87 -1.28 21.25
C ILE A 161 6.45 -0.77 22.63
N HIS A 162 7.21 -1.11 23.69
CA HIS A 162 6.86 -0.75 25.07
C HIS A 162 7.13 0.71 25.45
N LYS A 163 7.81 1.48 24.61
CA LYS A 163 8.18 2.88 24.91
C LYS A 163 6.98 3.85 24.97
N GLU A 164 5.78 3.42 24.55
CA GLU A 164 4.54 4.18 24.72
C GLU A 164 3.87 3.98 26.10
N GLU A 165 4.12 2.86 26.80
CA GLU A 165 3.48 2.59 28.09
C GLU A 165 4.08 3.43 29.23
N ASP A 166 5.34 3.87 29.08
CA ASP A 166 6.08 4.68 30.07
C ASP A 166 6.03 6.18 29.78
N GLY A 167 5.06 6.62 28.96
CA GLY A 167 4.77 8.02 28.63
C GLY A 167 4.12 8.79 29.78
N GLY A 168 4.73 8.75 30.97
CA GLY A 168 4.42 9.70 32.03
C GLY A 168 4.54 11.13 31.51
N THR A 169 3.53 11.95 31.79
CA THR A 169 3.43 13.34 31.32
C THR A 169 4.71 14.09 31.66
N VAL A 170 5.52 14.46 30.66
CA VAL A 170 6.72 15.25 30.89
C VAL A 170 6.29 16.69 31.19
N THR A 171 6.10 17.00 32.47
CA THR A 171 5.93 18.36 32.97
C THR A 171 7.27 19.07 32.90
N GLY A 172 7.59 19.65 31.75
CA GLY A 172 8.67 20.60 31.60
C GLY A 172 8.17 22.03 31.87
N THR A 173 8.69 22.69 32.90
CA THR A 173 8.49 24.12 33.09
C THR A 173 9.29 24.87 32.01
N VAL A 174 8.61 25.63 31.16
CA VAL A 174 9.26 26.55 30.23
C VAL A 174 9.76 27.74 31.05
N VAL A 175 11.08 27.90 31.17
CA VAL A 175 11.66 29.13 31.71
C VAL A 175 11.67 30.15 30.57
N SER A 176 10.81 31.17 30.67
CA SER A 176 10.88 32.40 29.86
C SER A 176 11.86 33.39 30.46
#